data_AF-A0A4U9HZZ8-F1
#
_entry.id   AF-A0A4U9HZZ8-F1
#
_cell.length_a   1.000
_cell.length_b   1.000
_cell.length_c   1.000
_cell.angle_alpha   90.00
_cell.angle_beta   90.00
_cell.angle_gamma   90.00
#
_symmetry.space_group_name_H-M   'P 1'
#
loop_
_entity.id
_entity.type
_entity.pdbx_description
1 polymer ?
#
loop_
_entity_poly.entity_id
_entity_poly.type
_entity_poly.pdbx_seq_one_letter_code
_entity_poly.pdbx_strand_id
1 'polypeptide(L)'
;MQPVTESNGYVERFTLGEGDLCFAVKDTLDIAGFPTRAGCPALAANPPAEQHAGVVKTLLGQGCILTGKTTLHELAFGVTGINPWSGTPVNPHFPELIPGGSSSGSAAVVASGEVDFALGTDTGGSVRMPPPAAGSSV
;
A
#
# COMPACT_ATOMS: atom_id res chain seq x y z
N MET A 1 -21.53 10.87 -5.60
CA MET A 1 -20.16 11.41 -5.58
C MET A 1 -19.40 10.73 -6.70
N GLN A 2 -18.63 11.45 -7.53
CA GLN A 2 -17.84 10.78 -8.57
C GLN A 2 -16.68 10.02 -7.91
N PRO A 3 -16.40 8.77 -8.30
CA PRO A 3 -15.24 8.04 -7.80
C PRO A 3 -13.95 8.79 -8.11
N VAL A 4 -13.03 8.83 -7.16
CA VAL A 4 -11.68 9.35 -7.42
C VAL A 4 -10.92 8.29 -8.21
N THR A 5 -10.44 8.65 -9.41
CA THR A 5 -9.77 7.71 -10.34
C THR A 5 -8.27 7.60 -10.14
N GLU A 6 -7.67 8.46 -9.30
CA GLU A 6 -6.27 8.38 -8.92
C GLU A 6 -6.15 8.62 -7.41
N SER A 7 -5.70 7.61 -6.66
CA SER A 7 -5.48 7.73 -5.23
C SER A 7 -4.11 8.36 -4.96
N ASN A 8 -4.00 9.01 -3.80
CA ASN A 8 -2.72 9.37 -3.19
C ASN A 8 -2.19 8.23 -2.29
N GLY A 9 -2.46 6.97 -2.66
CA GLY A 9 -2.09 5.79 -1.87
C GLY A 9 -0.61 5.39 -1.97
N TYR A 10 0.12 5.88 -2.97
CA TYR A 10 1.54 5.59 -3.17
C TYR A 10 2.45 6.55 -2.38
N VAL A 11 3.51 6.00 -1.79
CA VAL A 11 4.67 6.78 -1.31
C VAL A 11 5.80 6.82 -2.33
N GLU A 12 5.86 5.81 -3.21
CA GLU A 12 6.86 5.69 -4.26
C GLU A 12 6.28 4.85 -5.40
N ARG A 13 6.30 5.35 -6.64
CA ARG A 13 5.84 4.63 -7.84
C ARG A 13 7.05 4.19 -8.68
N PHE A 14 7.01 2.95 -9.15
CA PHE A 14 8.01 2.36 -10.06
C PHE A 14 7.42 1.11 -10.71
N THR A 15 8.06 0.60 -11.75
CA THR A 15 7.60 -0.63 -12.43
C THR A 15 8.69 -1.69 -12.32
N LEU A 16 8.35 -2.86 -11.76
CA LEU A 16 9.20 -4.05 -11.75
C LEU A 16 8.41 -5.27 -12.22
N GLY A 17 9.03 -6.11 -13.05
CA GLY A 17 8.39 -7.30 -13.62
C GLY A 17 7.73 -7.04 -14.98
N GLU A 18 7.24 -8.12 -15.58
CA GLU A 18 6.60 -8.12 -16.89
C GLU A 18 5.42 -9.10 -16.84
N GLY A 19 4.24 -8.69 -17.32
CA GLY A 19 3.04 -9.51 -17.41
C GLY A 19 1.74 -8.69 -17.37
N ASP A 20 0.63 -9.34 -17.01
CA ASP A 20 -0.71 -8.74 -17.20
C ASP A 20 -1.33 -8.20 -15.90
N LEU A 21 -0.96 -8.76 -14.75
CA LEU A 21 -1.53 -8.35 -13.46
C LEU A 21 -0.60 -7.37 -12.73
N CYS A 22 -1.13 -6.20 -12.40
CA CYS A 22 -0.46 -5.15 -11.65
C CYS A 22 -0.78 -5.25 -10.16
N PHE A 23 0.22 -5.08 -9.30
CA PHE A 23 0.04 -5.01 -7.87
C PHE A 23 0.90 -3.95 -7.20
N ALA A 24 0.45 -3.46 -6.04
CA ALA A 24 1.22 -2.57 -5.18
C ALA A 24 1.57 -3.27 -3.85
N VAL A 25 2.56 -2.75 -3.12
CA VAL A 25 2.93 -3.30 -1.79
C VAL A 25 2.91 -2.25 -0.70
N LYS A 26 2.43 -2.61 0.48
CA LYS A 26 2.61 -1.79 1.68
C LYS A 26 4.09 -1.61 2.00
N ASP A 27 4.49 -0.39 2.38
CA ASP A 27 5.89 -0.04 2.71
C ASP A 27 6.39 -0.64 4.06
N THR A 28 5.94 -1.85 4.39
CA THR A 28 6.52 -2.76 5.39
C THR A 28 7.14 -3.99 4.74
N LEU A 29 7.03 -4.13 3.43
CA LEU A 29 7.57 -5.23 2.64
C LEU A 29 8.78 -4.75 1.83
N ASP A 30 9.89 -5.44 1.99
CA ASP A 30 11.13 -5.10 1.31
C ASP A 30 11.04 -5.30 -0.20
N ILE A 31 11.58 -4.33 -0.94
CA ILE A 31 11.79 -4.37 -2.38
C ILE A 31 13.28 -4.11 -2.61
N ALA A 32 13.98 -5.04 -3.26
CA ALA A 32 15.41 -4.89 -3.54
C ALA A 32 15.69 -3.57 -4.28
N GLY A 33 16.67 -2.80 -3.81
CA GLY A 33 17.03 -1.50 -4.37
C GLY A 33 16.19 -0.31 -3.85
N PHE A 34 15.20 -0.56 -2.98
CA PHE A 34 14.37 0.50 -2.40
C PHE A 34 14.38 0.44 -0.87
N PRO A 35 14.40 1.60 -0.18
CA PRO A 35 14.27 1.63 1.27
C PRO A 35 12.86 1.23 1.71
N THR A 36 12.75 0.65 2.90
CA THR A 36 11.48 0.33 3.56
C THR A 36 11.35 1.27 4.75
N ARG A 37 10.33 2.14 4.75
CA ARG A 37 10.22 3.23 5.73
C ARG A 37 9.06 3.06 6.70
N ALA A 38 8.14 2.13 6.43
CA ALA A 38 7.00 1.81 7.29
C ALA A 38 6.18 3.05 7.74
N GLY A 39 6.13 4.10 6.91
CA GLY A 39 5.42 5.33 7.23
C GLY A 39 6.00 6.09 8.43
N CYS A 40 7.26 5.85 8.79
CA CYS A 40 7.90 6.35 10.01
C CYS A 40 9.08 7.28 9.68
N PRO A 41 9.12 8.53 10.21
CA PRO A 41 10.24 9.44 10.04
C PRO A 41 11.59 8.87 10.52
N ALA A 42 11.58 8.04 11.57
CA ALA A 42 12.80 7.43 12.10
C ALA A 42 13.47 6.45 11.11
N LEU A 43 12.70 5.94 10.14
CA LEU A 43 13.18 5.06 9.08
C LEU A 43 13.38 5.79 7.74
N ALA A 44 13.33 7.13 7.71
CA ALA A 44 13.45 7.90 6.48
C ALA A 44 14.78 7.64 5.73
N ALA A 45 15.86 7.46 6.51
CA ALA A 45 17.22 7.21 6.02
C ALA A 45 17.62 5.72 6.03
N ASN A 46 16.64 4.81 6.14
CA ASN A 46 16.92 3.37 6.07
C ASN A 46 17.61 3.05 4.73
N PRO A 47 18.68 2.24 4.69
CA PRO A 47 19.31 1.85 3.42
C PRO A 47 18.32 1.08 2.54
N PRO A 48 18.52 1.10 1.21
CA PRO A 48 17.79 0.22 0.32
C PRO A 48 17.89 -1.25 0.73
N ALA A 49 16.79 -1.99 0.65
CA ALA A 49 16.81 -3.42 0.92
C ALA A 49 17.67 -4.15 -0.12
N GLU A 50 18.41 -5.18 0.31
CA GLU A 50 19.23 -5.99 -0.60
C GLU A 50 18.40 -7.02 -1.38
N GLN A 51 17.26 -7.43 -0.83
CA GLN A 51 16.42 -8.49 -1.36
C GLN A 51 14.94 -8.10 -1.29
N HIS A 52 14.15 -8.66 -2.20
CA HIS A 52 12.70 -8.59 -2.10
C HIS A 52 12.20 -9.47 -0.94
N ALA A 53 11.13 -9.04 -0.27
CA ALA A 53 10.34 -9.92 0.57
C ALA A 53 9.91 -11.17 -0.22
N GLY A 54 9.83 -12.33 0.44
CA GLY A 54 9.60 -13.61 -0.25
C GLY A 54 8.32 -13.66 -1.09
N VAL A 55 7.23 -13.04 -0.61
CA VAL A 55 5.97 -12.92 -1.36
C VAL A 55 6.13 -12.05 -2.61
N VAL A 56 6.88 -10.95 -2.53
CA VAL A 56 7.15 -10.07 -3.68
C VAL A 56 7.98 -10.81 -4.72
N LYS A 57 9.06 -11.48 -4.30
CA LYS A 57 9.89 -12.31 -5.18
C LYS A 57 9.05 -13.36 -5.92
N THR A 58 8.11 -13.98 -5.21
CA THR A 58 7.22 -15.01 -5.78
C THR A 58 6.31 -14.41 -6.84
N LEU A 59 5.63 -13.30 -6.56
CA LEU A 59 4.71 -12.65 -7.51
C LEU A 59 5.45 -12.15 -8.77
N LEU A 60 6.60 -11.50 -8.60
CA LEU A 60 7.43 -11.09 -9.73
C LEU A 60 7.86 -12.30 -10.57
N GLY A 61 8.24 -13.42 -9.92
CA GLY A 61 8.58 -14.67 -10.60
C GLY A 61 7.40 -15.38 -11.29
N GLN A 62 6.16 -14.97 -11.02
CA GLN A 62 4.95 -15.47 -11.67
C GLN A 62 4.43 -14.52 -12.75
N GLY A 63 5.20 -13.50 -13.14
CA GLY A 63 4.81 -12.56 -14.19
C GLY A 63 3.79 -11.51 -13.73
N CYS A 64 3.84 -11.10 -12.45
CA CYS A 64 3.10 -9.93 -11.98
C CYS A 64 3.98 -8.67 -12.11
N ILE A 65 3.35 -7.52 -12.31
CA ILE A 65 3.99 -6.21 -12.36
C ILE A 65 3.80 -5.50 -11.03
N LEU A 66 4.88 -5.19 -10.33
CA LEU A 66 4.85 -4.32 -9.16
C LEU A 66 4.89 -2.86 -9.58
N THR A 67 3.90 -2.06 -9.15
CA THR A 67 3.70 -0.65 -9.52
C THR A 67 4.18 0.36 -8.47
N GLY A 68 4.59 -0.10 -7.30
CA GLY A 68 5.19 0.76 -6.28
C GLY A 68 4.89 0.35 -4.84
N LYS A 69 5.24 1.26 -3.93
CA LYS A 69 5.01 1.14 -2.49
C LYS A 69 3.89 2.06 -2.02
N THR A 70 3.04 1.57 -1.15
CA THR A 70 1.88 2.30 -0.63
C THR A 70 2.09 2.79 0.80
N THR A 71 1.49 3.94 1.11
CA THR A 71 1.45 4.53 2.46
C THR A 71 0.69 3.63 3.43
N LEU A 72 0.88 3.87 4.73
CA LEU A 72 0.31 3.12 5.83
C LEU A 72 0.19 3.99 7.07
N HIS A 73 -0.59 3.53 8.05
CA HIS A 73 -0.45 4.04 9.42
C HIS A 73 0.96 3.72 9.94
N GLU A 74 1.63 4.70 10.55
CA GLU A 74 3.02 4.61 10.99
C GLU A 74 3.31 3.32 11.76
N LEU A 75 4.38 2.61 11.35
CA LEU A 75 4.82 1.32 11.90
C LEU A 75 3.74 0.22 11.92
N ALA A 76 2.73 0.33 11.06
CA ALA A 76 1.54 -0.50 11.08
C ALA A 76 0.75 -0.48 12.40
N PHE A 77 0.99 0.53 13.26
CA PHE A 77 0.45 0.59 14.62
C PHE A 77 -0.77 1.52 14.73
N GLY A 78 -1.80 1.21 13.95
CA GLY A 78 -3.07 1.92 14.02
C GLY A 78 -4.02 1.52 12.91
N VAL A 79 -5.27 1.94 13.05
CA VAL A 79 -6.40 1.40 12.26
C VAL A 79 -7.11 2.45 11.42
N THR A 80 -6.71 3.72 11.53
CA THR A 80 -7.36 4.83 10.82
C THR A 80 -6.76 5.10 9.45
N GLY A 81 -5.50 4.67 9.23
CA GLY A 81 -4.73 5.01 8.02
C GLY A 81 -4.19 6.43 7.97
N ILE A 82 -4.41 7.24 9.03
CA ILE A 82 -3.87 8.59 9.14
C ILE A 82 -2.34 8.50 9.30
N ASN A 83 -1.62 9.18 8.42
CA ASN A 83 -0.17 9.35 8.50
C ASN A 83 0.21 10.78 8.09
N PRO A 84 0.68 11.63 9.03
CA PRO A 84 1.10 13.00 8.72
C PRO A 84 2.42 13.09 7.95
N TRP A 85 3.25 12.05 7.99
CA TRP A 85 4.59 12.07 7.41
C TRP A 85 4.60 11.56 5.97
N SER A 86 4.06 10.36 5.72
CA SER A 86 3.98 9.78 4.37
C SER A 86 2.69 10.11 3.62
N GLY A 87 1.78 10.88 4.26
CA GLY A 87 0.49 11.25 3.70
C GLY A 87 -0.62 10.25 4.03
N THR A 88 -1.82 10.80 4.26
CA THR A 88 -3.05 10.02 4.51
C THR A 88 -3.79 9.81 3.19
N PRO A 89 -4.06 8.57 2.78
CA PRO A 89 -4.74 8.31 1.53
C PRO A 89 -6.22 8.69 1.64
N VAL A 90 -6.78 9.21 0.55
CA VAL A 90 -8.21 9.49 0.43
C VAL A 90 -8.95 8.17 0.23
N ASN A 91 -10.08 7.98 0.92
CA ASN A 91 -10.99 6.88 0.65
C ASN A 91 -11.73 7.14 -0.68
N PRO A 92 -11.51 6.34 -1.75
CA PRO A 92 -12.08 6.64 -3.08
C PRO A 92 -13.61 6.59 -3.13
N HIS A 93 -14.25 5.86 -2.23
CA HIS A 93 -15.71 5.74 -2.16
C HIS A 93 -16.35 6.81 -1.25
N PHE A 94 -15.63 7.22 -0.19
CA PHE A 94 -16.12 8.19 0.80
C PHE A 94 -15.00 9.16 1.21
N PRO A 95 -14.63 10.14 0.37
CA PRO A 95 -13.48 11.02 0.59
C PRO A 95 -13.46 11.79 1.92
N GLU A 96 -14.63 12.01 2.52
CA GLU A 96 -14.79 12.69 3.82
C GLU A 96 -14.54 11.76 5.04
N LEU A 97 -14.37 10.46 4.82
CA LEU A 97 -14.12 9.45 5.85
C LEU A 97 -12.67 8.99 5.84
N ILE A 98 -12.23 8.47 6.99
CA ILE A 98 -10.93 7.83 7.10
C ILE A 98 -10.80 6.65 6.12
N PRO A 99 -9.61 6.40 5.56
CA PRO A 99 -9.34 5.28 4.66
C PRO A 99 -9.24 3.92 5.36
N GLY A 100 -9.25 3.88 6.70
CA GLY A 100 -8.98 2.65 7.44
C GLY A 100 -7.51 2.26 7.36
N GLY A 101 -7.08 1.22 8.07
CA GLY A 101 -5.67 0.85 8.07
C GLY A 101 -5.31 -0.29 9.02
N SER A 102 -4.02 -0.59 9.19
CA SER A 102 -2.88 0.22 8.73
C SER A 102 -2.56 0.14 7.25
N SER A 103 -3.10 -0.80 6.47
CA SER A 103 -2.81 -0.97 5.04
C SER A 103 -3.61 0.01 4.15
N SER A 104 -3.64 1.28 4.55
CA SER A 104 -4.53 2.31 4.00
C SER A 104 -4.25 2.62 2.54
N GLY A 105 -2.98 2.78 2.16
CA GLY A 105 -2.60 3.05 0.77
C GLY A 105 -2.91 1.85 -0.15
N SER A 106 -2.70 0.62 0.34
CA SER A 106 -3.00 -0.61 -0.41
C SER A 106 -4.49 -0.71 -0.73
N ALA A 107 -5.37 -0.42 0.25
CA ALA A 107 -6.81 -0.39 0.02
C ALA A 107 -7.22 0.74 -0.95
N ALA A 108 -6.59 1.92 -0.85
CA ALA A 108 -6.92 3.06 -1.69
C ALA A 108 -6.61 2.81 -3.18
N VAL A 109 -5.43 2.26 -3.50
CA VAL A 109 -5.02 2.00 -4.90
C VAL A 109 -5.83 0.87 -5.55
N VAL A 110 -6.31 -0.09 -4.78
CA VAL A 110 -7.21 -1.14 -5.26
C VAL A 110 -8.61 -0.56 -5.48
N ALA A 111 -9.13 0.20 -4.52
CA ALA A 111 -10.47 0.79 -4.60
C ALA A 111 -10.61 1.86 -5.71
N SER A 112 -9.52 2.53 -6.09
CA SER A 112 -9.46 3.45 -7.24
C SER A 112 -9.26 2.75 -8.58
N GLY A 113 -8.95 1.44 -8.59
CA GLY A 113 -8.69 0.67 -9.80
C GLY A 113 -7.31 0.91 -10.42
N GLU A 114 -6.32 1.39 -9.64
CA GLU A 114 -4.96 1.63 -10.12
C GLU A 114 -4.14 0.34 -10.26
N VAL A 115 -4.52 -0.71 -9.53
CA VAL A 115 -3.90 -2.05 -9.55
C VAL A 115 -4.96 -3.13 -9.42
N ASP A 116 -4.66 -4.34 -9.89
CA ASP A 116 -5.56 -5.49 -9.79
C ASP A 116 -5.67 -6.01 -8.34
N PHE A 117 -4.57 -5.93 -7.58
CA PHE A 117 -4.52 -6.30 -6.16
C PHE A 117 -3.37 -5.58 -5.43
N ALA A 118 -3.30 -5.68 -4.11
CA ALA A 118 -2.19 -5.10 -3.35
C ALA A 118 -1.83 -5.96 -2.13
N LEU A 119 -0.56 -5.93 -1.70
CA LEU A 119 -0.12 -6.63 -0.50
C LEU A 119 -0.18 -5.73 0.73
N GLY A 120 -0.98 -6.13 1.72
CA GLY A 120 -1.01 -5.54 3.06
C GLY A 120 -0.41 -6.45 4.14
N THR A 121 -0.48 -5.99 5.39
CA THR A 121 -0.14 -6.79 6.59
C THR A 121 -1.25 -6.67 7.62
N ASP A 122 -1.56 -7.77 8.33
CA ASP A 122 -2.69 -7.85 9.25
C ASP A 122 -2.27 -8.43 10.61
N THR A 123 -1.97 -7.56 11.56
CA THR A 123 -1.66 -7.96 12.95
C THR A 123 -2.93 -8.02 13.82
N GLY A 124 -3.81 -7.04 13.67
CA GLY A 124 -5.03 -6.88 14.46
C GLY A 124 -6.25 -6.47 13.63
N GLY A 125 -6.24 -6.78 12.33
CA GLY A 125 -7.28 -6.39 11.37
C GLY A 125 -6.84 -5.38 10.32
N SER A 126 -5.53 -5.14 10.14
CA SER A 126 -5.04 -4.06 9.26
C SER A 126 -5.25 -4.26 7.75
N VAL A 127 -5.70 -5.45 7.34
CA VAL A 127 -6.19 -5.74 5.99
C VAL A 127 -7.72 -5.91 6.03
N ARG A 128 -8.22 -6.67 7.00
CA ARG A 128 -9.63 -7.05 7.06
C ARG A 128 -10.57 -5.98 7.61
N MET A 129 -10.07 -5.00 8.36
CA MET A 129 -10.89 -3.88 8.82
C MET A 129 -10.99 -2.89 7.67
N PRO A 130 -12.12 -2.86 6.96
CA PRO A 130 -12.29 -1.88 5.91
C PRO A 130 -12.33 -0.48 6.56
N PRO A 131 -12.03 0.61 5.81
CA PRO A 131 -12.70 1.86 6.14
C PRO A 131 -14.21 1.57 6.26
N PRO A 132 -15.01 2.34 7.03
CA PRO A 132 -16.40 2.00 7.35
C PRO A 132 -17.38 1.66 6.20
N ALA A 133 -16.96 1.58 4.93
CA ALA A 133 -17.78 1.11 3.82
C ALA A 133 -17.04 0.56 2.56
N ALA A 134 -15.75 0.21 2.59
CA ALA A 134 -15.10 -0.36 1.38
C ALA A 134 -15.20 -1.89 1.34
N GLY A 135 -16.12 -2.40 0.51
CA GLY A 135 -16.26 -3.83 0.19
C GLY A 135 -15.16 -4.38 -0.72
N SER A 136 -13.91 -3.96 -0.51
CA SER A 136 -12.78 -4.34 -1.35
C SER A 136 -11.93 -5.36 -0.60
N SER A 137 -11.82 -6.58 -1.14
CA SER A 137 -10.83 -7.54 -0.71
C SER A 137 -9.43 -7.01 -1.05
N VAL A 138 -8.61 -6.75 -0.03
CA VAL A 138 -7.16 -6.54 -0.13
C VAL A 138 -6.46 -7.89 -0.03
#